data_AF-A0A7C4YA85-F1
#
_entry.id   AF-A0A7C4YA85-F1
#
_cell.length_a   1.000
_cell.length_b   1.000
_cell.length_c   1.000
_cell.angle_alpha   90.00
_cell.angle_beta   90.00
_cell.angle_gamma   90.00
#
_symmetry.space_group_name_H-M   'P 1'
#
loop_
_entity.id
_entity.type
_entity.pdbx_description
1 polymer ?
#
loop_
_entity_poly.entity_id
_entity_poly.type
_entity_poly.pdbx_seq_one_letter_code
_entity_poly.pdbx_strand_id
1 'polypeptide(L)' 'MAQGAEVLSSKATASLAVGLAIIGAAFGFGKIGGAALDSMARQPEVAKDVRGTMIVAAALLEGATFFGLLICMIALFV' A
#
# COMPACT_ATOMS: atom_id res chain seq x y z
N MET A 1 -4.03 -18.66 32.27
CA MET A 1 -4.84 -19.08 31.11
C MET A 1 -5.57 -17.92 30.40
N ALA A 2 -5.68 -16.72 30.99
CA ALA A 2 -6.28 -15.55 30.31
C ALA A 2 -5.41 -14.93 29.19
N GLN A 3 -4.08 -15.04 29.31
CA GLN A 3 -3.12 -14.40 28.40
C GLN A 3 -3.16 -14.94 26.96
N GLY A 4 -3.62 -16.19 26.74
CA GLY A 4 -3.69 -16.79 25.39
C GLY A 4 -4.82 -16.26 24.53
N ALA A 5 -5.97 -15.93 25.12
CA ALA A 5 -7.14 -15.41 24.40
C ALA A 5 -6.95 -13.94 23.98
N GLU A 6 -6.28 -13.15 24.83
CA GLU A 6 -5.94 -11.75 24.54
C GLU A 6 -4.91 -11.64 23.39
N VAL A 7 -3.92 -12.53 23.38
CA VAL A 7 -2.91 -12.63 22.30
C VAL A 7 -3.52 -13.07 20.97
N LEU A 8 -4.48 -14.01 20.98
CA LEU A 8 -5.22 -14.42 19.77
C LEU A 8 -6.06 -13.26 19.18
N SER A 9 -6.70 -12.46 20.04
CA SER A 9 -7.44 -11.25 19.64
C SER A 9 -6.52 -10.17 19.04
N SER A 10 -5.34 -9.97 19.64
CA SER A 10 -4.32 -9.04 19.14
C SER A 10 -3.79 -9.41 17.75
N LYS A 11 -3.52 -10.70 17.50
CA LYS A 11 -3.06 -11.15 16.17
C LYS A 11 -4.15 -11.05 15.10
N ALA A 12 -5.39 -11.34 15.46
CA ALA A 12 -6.53 -11.21 14.54
C ALA A 12 -6.84 -9.76 14.15
N THR A 13 -6.66 -8.81 15.08
CA THR A 13 -6.82 -7.38 14.79
C THR A 13 -5.66 -6.83 13.97
N ALA A 14 -4.42 -7.28 14.22
CA ALA A 14 -3.26 -6.92 13.43
C ALA A 14 -3.34 -7.43 11.98
N SER A 15 -3.81 -8.67 11.74
CA SER A 15 -4.00 -9.18 10.37
C SER A 15 -5.10 -8.44 9.61
N LEU A 16 -6.17 -8.03 10.29
CA LEU A 16 -7.20 -7.14 9.73
C LEU A 16 -6.62 -5.77 9.36
N ALA A 17 -5.79 -5.17 10.21
CA ALA A 17 -5.13 -3.90 9.93
C ALA A 17 -4.23 -3.98 8.68
N VAL A 18 -3.47 -5.06 8.53
CA VAL A 18 -2.68 -5.34 7.32
C VAL A 18 -3.58 -5.41 6.08
N GLY A 19 -4.68 -6.16 6.15
CA GLY A 19 -5.62 -6.30 5.04
C GLY A 19 -6.18 -4.94 4.59
N LEU A 20 -6.57 -4.09 5.54
CA LEU A 20 -7.07 -2.74 5.26
C LEU A 20 -5.99 -1.84 4.65
N ALA A 21 -4.74 -1.92 5.14
CA ALA A 21 -3.63 -1.16 4.60
C ALA A 21 -3.36 -1.51 3.12
N ILE A 22 -3.35 -2.81 2.79
CA ILE A 22 -3.16 -3.30 1.41
C ILE A 22 -4.31 -2.87 0.50
N ILE A 23 -5.56 -2.90 0.97
CA ILE A 23 -6.71 -2.43 0.19
C ILE A 23 -6.57 -0.94 -0.14
N GLY A 24 -6.17 -0.12 0.83
CA GLY A 24 -5.91 1.30 0.62
C GLY A 24 -4.79 1.54 -0.40
N ALA A 25 -3.70 0.79 -0.29
CA ALA A 25 -2.58 0.87 -1.22
C ALA A 25 -2.98 0.46 -2.64
N ALA A 26 -3.73 -0.65 -2.79
CA ALA A 26 -4.22 -1.13 -4.09
C ALA A 26 -5.09 -0.08 -4.79
N PHE A 27 -5.96 0.60 -4.05
CA PHE A 27 -6.76 1.70 -4.59
C PHE A 27 -5.90 2.89 -5.04
N GLY A 28 -4.91 3.27 -4.24
CA GLY A 28 -3.96 4.34 -4.58
C GLY A 28 -3.15 4.03 -5.84
N PHE A 29 -2.55 2.85 -5.91
CA PHE A 29 -1.82 2.39 -7.09
C PHE A 29 -2.70 2.30 -8.33
N GLY A 30 -3.92 1.78 -8.19
CA GLY A 30 -4.88 1.70 -9.30
C GLY A 30 -5.19 3.07 -9.90
N LYS A 31 -5.35 4.10 -9.05
CA LYS A 31 -5.54 5.48 -9.52
C LYS A 31 -4.30 6.07 -10.18
N ILE A 32 -3.12 5.90 -9.59
CA ILE A 32 -1.86 6.40 -10.13
C ILE A 32 -1.58 5.77 -11.49
N GLY A 33 -1.62 4.44 -11.57
CA GLY A 33 -1.37 3.68 -12.78
C GLY A 33 -2.42 3.95 -13.86
N GLY A 34 -3.70 3.93 -13.52
CA GLY A 34 -4.78 4.21 -14.46
C GLY A 34 -4.68 5.60 -15.08
N ALA A 35 -4.51 6.65 -14.25
CA ALA A 35 -4.38 8.02 -14.74
C ALA A 35 -3.12 8.22 -15.60
N ALA A 36 -2.01 7.57 -15.24
CA ALA A 36 -0.79 7.62 -16.04
C ALA A 36 -0.97 6.92 -17.38
N LEU A 37 -1.56 5.72 -17.41
CA LEU A 37 -1.82 4.97 -18.64
C LEU A 37 -2.74 5.76 -19.59
N ASP A 38 -3.84 6.32 -19.08
CA ASP A 38 -4.75 7.16 -19.87
C ASP A 38 -4.04 8.39 -20.44
N SER A 39 -3.19 9.04 -19.64
CA SER A 39 -2.43 10.23 -20.08
C SER A 39 -1.41 9.87 -21.16
N MET A 40 -0.66 8.78 -20.99
CA MET A 40 0.31 8.30 -21.98
C MET A 40 -0.35 7.85 -23.29
N ALA A 41 -1.55 7.25 -23.21
CA ALA A 41 -2.32 6.86 -24.39
C ALA A 41 -2.84 8.08 -25.17
N ARG A 42 -3.25 9.16 -24.48
CA ARG A 42 -3.72 10.40 -25.11
C ARG A 42 -2.60 11.25 -25.69
N GLN A 43 -1.44 11.27 -25.04
CA GLN A 43 -0.29 12.09 -25.44
C GLN A 43 0.99 11.24 -25.39
N PRO A 44 1.28 10.47 -26.45
CA PRO A 44 2.44 9.59 -26.48
C PRO A 44 3.77 10.34 -26.46
N GLU A 45 3.81 11.61 -26.89
CA GLU A 45 5.02 12.44 -26.89
C GLU A 45 5.59 12.66 -25.48
N VAL A 46 4.72 12.77 -24.47
CA VAL A 46 5.12 13.01 -23.06
C VAL A 46 5.16 11.73 -22.22
N ALA A 47 5.03 10.56 -22.84
CA ALA A 47 4.84 9.31 -22.11
C ALA A 47 6.02 8.95 -21.19
N LYS A 48 7.24 9.31 -21.57
CA LYS A 48 8.44 9.07 -20.74
C LYS A 48 8.40 9.91 -19.45
N ASP A 49 7.98 11.16 -19.54
CA ASP A 49 7.89 12.08 -18.40
C ASP A 49 6.76 11.69 -17.44
N VAL A 50 5.61 11.29 -18.01
CA VAL A 50 4.47 10.76 -17.25
C VAL A 50 4.86 9.48 -16.52
N ARG A 51 5.57 8.54 -17.19
CA ARG A 51 6.07 7.32 -16.55
C ARG A 51 7.03 7.64 -15.41
N GLY A 52 7.93 8.60 -15.57
CA GLY A 52 8.84 9.04 -14.52
C GLY A 52 8.09 9.56 -13.29
N THR A 53 7.14 10.46 -13.51
CA THR A 53 6.31 11.03 -12.43
C THR A 53 5.45 9.97 -11.75
N MET A 54 4.87 9.05 -12.52
CA MET A 54 4.11 7.90 -12.01
C MET A 54 4.95 7.04 -11.07
N ILE A 55 6.20 6.71 -11.46
CA ILE A 55 7.10 5.90 -10.62
C ILE A 55 7.45 6.62 -9.32
N VAL A 56 7.68 7.94 -9.36
CA VAL A 56 7.95 8.72 -8.13
C VAL A 56 6.73 8.72 -7.22
N ALA A 57 5.53 8.98 -7.75
CA ALA A 57 4.29 8.95 -6.97
C ALA A 57 4.03 7.55 -6.39
N ALA A 58 4.25 6.50 -7.19
CA ALA A 58 4.14 5.11 -6.76
C ALA A 58 5.15 4.77 -5.65
N ALA A 59 6.39 5.23 -5.75
CA ALA A 59 7.42 4.99 -4.74
C ALA A 59 7.12 5.69 -3.40
N LEU A 60 6.58 6.91 -3.44
CA LEU A 60 6.15 7.61 -2.22
C LEU A 60 5.00 6.88 -1.53
N LEU A 61 4.03 6.37 -2.31
CA LEU A 61 2.92 5.58 -1.78
C LEU A 61 3.40 4.22 -1.25
N GLU A 62 4.34 3.57 -1.93
CA GLU A 62 4.97 2.32 -1.46
C GLU A 62 5.69 2.54 -0.13
N GLY A 63 6.43 3.64 0.03
CA GLY A 63 7.11 3.96 1.28
C GLY A 63 6.16 4.06 2.47
N ALA A 64 5.01 4.72 2.30
CA ALA A 64 3.99 4.81 3.36
C ALA A 64 3.31 3.45 3.63
N THR A 65 3.00 2.70 2.57
CA THR A 65 2.38 1.37 2.67
C THR A 65 3.29 0.39 3.38
N PHE A 66 4.55 0.32 2.96
CA PHE A 66 5.56 -0.57 3.54
C PHE A 66 5.82 -0.24 5.00
N PHE A 67 5.87 1.04 5.37
CA PHE A 67 5.99 1.44 6.77
C PHE A 67 4.81 0.97 7.62
N GLY A 68 3.58 1.10 7.12
CA GLY A 68 2.38 0.58 7.80
C GLY A 68 2.40 -0.94 7.98
N LEU A 69 2.83 -1.68 6.94
CA LEU A 69 3.02 -3.13 7.02
C LEU A 69 4.08 -3.52 8.04
N LEU A 70 5.18 -2.77 8.10
CA LEU A 70 6.26 -3.00 9.05
C LEU A 70 5.78 -2.85 10.49
N ILE A 71 4.97 -1.84 10.80
CA ILE A 71 4.36 -1.67 12.13
C ILE A 71 3.46 -2.86 12.47
N CYS A 72 2.60 -3.27 11.53
CA CYS A 72 1.71 -4.41 11.75
C CYS A 72 2.48 -5.73 11.95
N MET A 73 3.56 -5.91 11.19
CA MET A 73 4.44 -7.08 11.31
C MET A 73 5.11 -7.09 12.68
N ILE A 74 5.63 -5.96 13.16
CA ILE A 74 6.21 -5.87 14.51
C ILE A 74 5.17 -6.25 15.56
N ALA A 75 3.94 -5.73 15.47
CA ALA A 75 2.86 -6.07 16.40
C ALA A 75 2.41 -7.55 16.36
N LEU A 76 2.72 -8.28 15.27
CA LEU A 76 2.44 -9.71 15.17
C LEU A 76 3.51 -10.57 15.86
N PHE A 77 4.75 -10.09 15.99
CA PHE A 77 5.90 -10.89 16.46
C PHE A 77 6.48 -10.42 17.80
N VAL A 78 6.19 -9.20 18.23
CA VAL A 78 6.52 -8.64 19.55
C VAL A 78 5.29 -8.70 20.44
#